data_AF-A0A8J5VDV9-F1
#
_entry.id   AF-A0A8J5VDV9-F1
#
_cell.length_a   1.000
_cell.length_b   1.000
_cell.length_c   1.000
_cell.angle_alpha   90.00
_cell.angle_beta   90.00
_cell.angle_gamma   90.00
#
_symmetry.space_group_name_H-M   'P 1'
#
loop_
_entity.id
_entity.type
_entity.pdbx_description
1 polymer ?
#
loop_
_entity_poly.entity_id
_entity_poly.type
_entity_poly.pdbx_seq_one_letter_code
_entity_poly.pdbx_strand_id
1 'polypeptide(L)'
;MVSAFLRRGLQSVFSKSVNIDKRVLPKTIALFADQRPIKQPFNSTMIRRMSSKRNVHQSRASASVDEESDSDSDSDEERDLGQSVFWRRKMRTLHSHLDVNKDGVISYEDFMLLADRFADIGHLTPEAKKEFQKVLSDMWQEQWGEISPYNLVGVEQYLEEMHHVLNDTSLKRKCHHFLPFLFKAVDKDGDGEISVEEYKLFFKCLDIDNDHAVISFAHIDQNEDGKITETEFMRLGREFFLTEDHTKPSKHFWGPLVD
;
A
#
# COMPACT_ATOMS: atom_id res chain seq x y z
N MET A 1 -30.22 4.31 -18.11
CA MET A 1 -30.46 5.20 -16.94
C MET A 1 -29.70 4.82 -15.67
N VAL A 2 -29.09 3.63 -15.55
CA VAL A 2 -28.38 3.20 -14.31
C VAL A 2 -27.12 4.03 -14.00
N SER A 3 -26.37 4.47 -15.02
CA SER A 3 -25.12 5.27 -14.88
C SER A 3 -25.28 6.63 -14.15
N ALA A 4 -26.50 7.14 -13.95
CA ALA A 4 -26.72 8.44 -13.30
C ALA A 4 -26.83 8.36 -11.77
N PHE A 5 -27.30 7.23 -11.23
CA PHE A 5 -27.47 7.06 -9.77
C PHE A 5 -26.16 6.72 -9.07
N LEU A 6 -25.30 5.89 -9.68
CA LEU A 6 -23.98 5.53 -9.13
C LEU A 6 -23.00 6.71 -9.07
N ARG A 7 -23.03 7.63 -10.05
CA ARG A 7 -22.25 8.88 -9.97
C ARG A 7 -22.55 9.69 -8.72
N ARG A 8 -23.80 9.69 -8.24
CA ARG A 8 -24.19 10.36 -6.99
C ARG A 8 -23.71 9.62 -5.74
N GLY A 9 -23.61 8.29 -5.76
CA GLY A 9 -23.00 7.52 -4.68
C GLY A 9 -21.55 7.96 -4.46
N LEU A 10 -20.72 7.82 -5.50
CA LEU A 10 -19.29 8.18 -5.45
C LEU A 10 -19.07 9.68 -5.17
N GLN A 11 -19.75 10.59 -5.88
CA GLN A 11 -19.65 12.04 -5.60
C GLN A 11 -20.10 12.42 -4.18
N SER A 12 -21.11 11.74 -3.61
CA SER A 12 -21.59 12.05 -2.26
C SER A 12 -20.70 11.47 -1.15
N VAL A 13 -20.02 10.34 -1.39
CA VAL A 13 -19.06 9.76 -0.43
C VAL A 13 -17.79 10.62 -0.40
N PHE A 14 -17.25 11.00 -1.57
CA PHE A 14 -16.03 11.82 -1.65
C PHE A 14 -16.21 13.30 -1.26
N SER A 15 -17.43 13.76 -1.00
CA SER A 15 -17.71 15.12 -0.50
C SER A 15 -17.60 15.26 1.01
N LYS A 16 -17.64 14.16 1.80
CA LYS A 16 -17.65 14.22 3.27
C LYS A 16 -16.25 14.14 3.86
N SER A 17 -15.46 15.19 3.68
CA SER A 17 -14.22 15.39 4.43
C SER A 17 -14.48 15.42 5.94
N VAL A 18 -14.09 14.36 6.63
CA VAL A 18 -13.89 14.38 8.09
C VAL A 18 -12.38 14.43 8.34
N ASN A 19 -11.97 15.29 9.26
CA ASN A 19 -10.57 15.56 9.57
C ASN A 19 -10.03 14.44 10.50
N ILE A 20 -9.07 13.62 10.02
CA ILE A 20 -8.71 12.32 10.62
C ILE A 20 -7.42 12.35 11.48
N ASP A 21 -6.76 13.50 11.64
CA ASP A 21 -5.57 13.67 12.52
C ASP A 21 -5.78 13.36 14.03
N LYS A 22 -6.96 12.84 14.44
CA LYS A 22 -7.34 12.67 15.85
C LYS A 22 -8.05 11.35 16.23
N ARG A 23 -8.13 10.34 15.35
CA ARG A 23 -8.64 9.01 15.75
C ARG A 23 -7.51 8.06 16.14
N VAL A 24 -7.02 8.25 17.37
CA VAL A 24 -6.19 7.25 18.06
C VAL A 24 -7.05 6.02 18.36
N LEU A 25 -6.76 4.90 17.71
CA LEU A 25 -7.26 3.59 18.12
C LEU A 25 -6.52 3.14 19.41
N PRO A 26 -7.17 2.40 20.32
CA PRO A 26 -6.58 2.04 21.61
C PRO A 26 -5.36 1.12 21.46
N LYS A 27 -4.37 1.30 22.35
CA LYS A 27 -3.10 0.56 22.38
C LYS A 27 -3.23 -0.89 22.89
N THR A 28 -4.32 -1.59 22.57
CA THR A 28 -4.71 -2.85 23.22
C THR A 28 -4.05 -4.11 22.66
N ILE A 29 -3.35 -4.03 21.51
CA ILE A 29 -2.58 -5.15 20.95
C ILE A 29 -1.20 -5.30 21.67
N ALA A 30 -0.70 -4.23 22.31
CA ALA A 30 0.63 -4.19 22.95
C ALA A 30 0.70 -4.77 24.39
N LEU A 31 -0.14 -5.76 24.70
CA LEU A 31 -0.11 -6.49 25.97
C LEU A 31 0.04 -7.98 25.65
N PHE A 32 1.29 -8.50 25.65
CA PHE A 32 1.70 -9.81 26.19
C PHE A 32 3.19 -10.11 25.88
N ALA A 33 4.10 -9.39 26.55
CA ALA A 33 5.53 -9.73 26.58
C ALA A 33 6.20 -9.30 27.89
N ASP A 34 6.00 -10.07 28.98
CA ASP A 34 6.84 -9.93 30.19
C ASP A 34 7.16 -11.29 30.84
N GLN A 35 8.33 -11.83 30.49
CA GLN A 35 9.13 -12.67 31.38
C GLN A 35 10.61 -12.35 31.17
N ARG A 36 11.23 -11.64 32.12
CA ARG A 36 12.70 -11.45 32.18
C ARG A 36 13.37 -12.58 32.96
N PRO A 37 14.69 -12.78 32.77
CA PRO A 37 15.61 -12.21 33.77
C PRO A 37 16.93 -11.62 33.22
N ILE A 38 17.19 -10.33 33.50
CA ILE A 38 18.23 -9.82 34.44
C ILE A 38 19.54 -10.67 34.51
N LYS A 39 20.69 -10.29 33.92
CA LYS A 39 21.79 -9.35 34.37
C LYS A 39 22.90 -9.31 33.28
N GLN A 40 23.91 -8.41 33.15
CA GLN A 40 24.27 -7.04 33.63
C GLN A 40 25.38 -6.47 32.65
N PRO A 41 25.89 -5.21 32.75
CA PRO A 41 26.45 -4.48 31.60
C PRO A 41 28.00 -4.40 31.51
N PHE A 42 28.51 -3.87 30.38
CA PHE A 42 29.86 -3.31 30.27
C PHE A 42 29.86 -1.90 29.64
N ASN A 43 30.55 -0.96 30.30
CA ASN A 43 30.81 0.39 29.81
C ASN A 43 32.12 0.46 29.02
N SER A 44 32.22 1.40 28.08
CA SER A 44 33.46 2.17 27.86
C SER A 44 33.14 3.56 27.30
N THR A 45 34.11 4.47 27.35
CA THR A 45 33.86 5.91 27.46
C THR A 45 34.86 6.75 26.65
N MET A 46 34.33 7.70 25.85
CA MET A 46 35.00 8.90 25.28
C MET A 46 36.25 8.74 24.39
N ILE A 47 36.37 9.62 23.38
CA ILE A 47 37.38 10.70 23.39
C ILE A 47 36.97 11.82 22.39
N ARG A 48 37.49 13.02 22.63
CA ARG A 48 37.03 14.33 22.13
C ARG A 48 38.18 15.13 21.52
N ARG A 49 37.98 15.81 20.37
CA ARG A 49 38.66 17.06 19.89
C ARG A 49 38.05 17.43 18.52
N MET A 50 37.44 18.58 18.26
CA MET A 50 37.80 20.02 18.41
C MET A 50 38.82 20.58 17.38
N SER A 51 38.28 21.10 16.26
CA SER A 51 38.50 22.45 15.66
C SER A 51 39.92 23.04 15.46
N SER A 52 40.21 23.65 14.28
CA SER A 52 40.36 25.13 14.09
C SER A 52 40.90 25.63 12.72
N LYS A 53 40.20 26.59 12.09
CA LYS A 53 40.67 27.85 11.41
C LYS A 53 41.44 27.90 10.05
N ARG A 54 40.82 28.65 9.11
CA ARG A 54 41.30 29.84 8.31
C ARG A 54 42.50 29.68 7.34
N ASN A 55 42.51 30.23 6.11
CA ASN A 55 42.20 31.61 5.68
C ASN A 55 42.07 31.78 4.13
N VAL A 56 41.05 32.53 3.68
CA VAL A 56 41.07 33.75 2.83
C VAL A 56 42.19 33.99 1.78
N HIS A 57 41.81 34.05 0.49
CA HIS A 57 42.23 35.16 -0.42
C HIS A 57 41.18 35.49 -1.50
N GLN A 58 41.41 36.57 -2.26
CA GLN A 58 40.36 37.49 -2.72
C GLN A 58 40.39 37.76 -4.24
N SER A 59 39.24 38.25 -4.74
CA SER A 59 39.07 39.18 -5.89
C SER A 59 38.96 38.65 -7.32
N ARG A 60 37.86 39.03 -7.99
CA ARG A 60 37.78 40.05 -9.08
C ARG A 60 36.80 39.62 -10.18
N ALA A 61 35.95 40.56 -10.62
CA ALA A 61 34.85 40.31 -11.55
C ALA A 61 35.27 40.37 -13.03
N SER A 62 34.46 39.73 -13.88
CA SER A 62 34.23 40.09 -15.29
C SER A 62 32.85 39.54 -15.70
N ALA A 63 32.13 40.27 -16.55
CA ALA A 63 30.81 39.88 -17.02
C ALA A 63 30.90 39.14 -18.36
N SER A 64 30.07 38.12 -18.54
CA SER A 64 29.63 37.60 -19.84
C SER A 64 28.11 37.50 -19.85
N VAL A 65 27.53 37.57 -21.04
CA VAL A 65 26.09 37.59 -21.27
C VAL A 65 25.74 36.28 -21.93
N ASP A 66 25.00 35.42 -21.23
CA ASP A 66 24.57 34.13 -21.75
C ASP A 66 23.03 34.13 -21.74
N GLU A 67 22.44 34.32 -22.92
CA GLU A 67 21.00 34.12 -23.15
C GLU A 67 20.72 32.61 -23.23
N GLU A 68 20.59 31.96 -22.08
CA GLU A 68 20.02 30.61 -22.02
C GLU A 68 18.50 30.74 -22.27
N SER A 69 18.07 30.25 -23.43
CA SER A 69 16.67 30.21 -23.82
C SER A 69 15.96 29.10 -23.04
N ASP A 70 15.43 29.43 -21.87
CA ASP A 70 14.55 28.57 -21.06
C ASP A 70 13.26 28.24 -21.82
N SER A 71 13.36 27.26 -22.71
CA SER A 71 12.25 26.63 -23.39
C SER A 71 11.60 25.62 -22.44
N ASP A 72 10.87 26.15 -21.45
CA ASP A 72 9.94 25.39 -20.60
C ASP A 72 8.80 24.81 -21.46
N SER A 73 9.15 23.77 -22.22
CA SER A 73 8.19 22.91 -22.89
C SER A 73 7.71 21.87 -21.89
N ASP A 74 6.95 22.35 -20.90
CA ASP A 74 5.99 21.54 -20.15
C ASP A 74 4.89 21.12 -21.14
N SER A 75 5.26 20.17 -22.00
CA SER A 75 4.35 19.41 -22.82
C SER A 75 3.63 18.43 -21.88
N ASP A 76 2.63 18.97 -21.15
CA ASP A 76 1.54 18.22 -20.54
C ASP A 76 0.71 17.55 -21.67
N GLU A 77 1.34 16.62 -22.37
CA GLU A 77 0.62 15.50 -22.96
C GLU A 77 0.02 14.75 -21.76
N GLU A 78 -1.28 14.95 -21.53
CA GLU A 78 -2.11 14.08 -20.68
C GLU A 78 -2.06 12.66 -21.27
N ARG A 79 -0.99 11.92 -20.95
CA ARG A 79 -0.84 10.52 -21.34
C ARG A 79 -1.96 9.75 -20.66
N ASP A 80 -2.83 9.18 -21.46
CA ASP A 80 -3.97 8.37 -21.03
C ASP A 80 -3.45 7.09 -20.34
N LEU A 81 -3.32 7.15 -19.00
CA LEU A 81 -2.69 6.11 -18.20
C LEU A 81 -3.64 4.95 -17.94
N GLY A 82 -3.09 3.76 -17.78
CA GLY A 82 -3.84 2.54 -17.46
C GLY A 82 -4.43 1.82 -18.68
N GLN A 83 -3.99 2.16 -19.90
CA GLN A 83 -4.42 1.47 -21.12
C GLN A 83 -3.47 0.36 -21.58
N SER A 84 -2.20 0.36 -21.16
CA SER A 84 -1.26 -0.67 -21.62
C SER A 84 -1.71 -2.06 -21.19
N VAL A 85 -1.43 -3.05 -22.04
CA VAL A 85 -1.68 -4.48 -21.77
C VAL A 85 -1.05 -4.90 -20.44
N PHE A 86 0.15 -4.38 -20.13
CA PHE A 86 0.85 -4.63 -18.89
C PHE A 86 0.13 -4.06 -17.67
N TRP A 87 -0.33 -2.81 -17.72
CA TRP A 87 -1.07 -2.24 -16.61
C TRP A 87 -2.41 -2.95 -16.38
N ARG A 88 -3.16 -3.24 -17.46
CA ARG A 88 -4.42 -4.00 -17.35
C ARG A 88 -4.16 -5.41 -16.78
N ARG A 89 -3.05 -6.07 -17.15
CA ARG A 89 -2.61 -7.35 -16.57
C ARG A 89 -2.31 -7.25 -15.06
N LYS A 90 -1.66 -6.18 -14.60
CA LYS A 90 -1.45 -5.90 -13.17
C LYS A 90 -2.78 -5.74 -12.41
N MET A 91 -3.71 -4.96 -12.95
CA MET A 91 -5.01 -4.77 -12.29
C MET A 91 -5.87 -6.04 -12.30
N ARG A 92 -5.80 -6.88 -13.35
CA ARG A 92 -6.43 -8.22 -13.35
C ARG A 92 -5.81 -9.15 -12.31
N THR A 93 -4.50 -9.07 -12.10
CA THR A 93 -3.81 -9.83 -11.05
C THR A 93 -4.37 -9.45 -9.68
N LEU A 94 -4.45 -8.15 -9.38
CA LEU A 94 -5.02 -7.67 -8.12
C LEU A 94 -6.51 -8.03 -7.96
N HIS A 95 -7.33 -7.87 -9.01
CA HIS A 95 -8.73 -8.31 -8.99
C HIS A 95 -8.83 -9.80 -8.66
N SER A 96 -8.02 -10.64 -9.30
CA SER A 96 -8.00 -12.09 -9.06
C SER A 96 -7.52 -12.50 -7.65
N HIS A 97 -6.80 -11.64 -6.92
CA HIS A 97 -6.47 -11.86 -5.50
C HIS A 97 -7.55 -11.34 -4.54
N LEU A 98 -8.32 -10.33 -4.95
CA LEU A 98 -9.46 -9.78 -4.18
C LEU A 98 -10.75 -10.59 -4.37
N ASP A 99 -10.90 -11.28 -5.50
CA ASP A 99 -11.82 -12.40 -5.69
C ASP A 99 -11.23 -13.60 -4.94
N VAL A 100 -11.74 -13.87 -3.73
CA VAL A 100 -11.20 -14.86 -2.80
C VAL A 100 -11.93 -16.20 -2.96
N ASN A 101 -13.21 -16.16 -3.34
CA ASN A 101 -14.06 -17.33 -3.57
C ASN A 101 -13.90 -17.94 -4.99
N LYS A 102 -13.29 -17.20 -5.94
CA LYS A 102 -13.07 -17.53 -7.36
C LYS A 102 -14.35 -17.60 -8.22
N ASP A 103 -15.34 -16.76 -7.93
CA ASP A 103 -16.59 -16.64 -8.70
C ASP A 103 -16.52 -15.64 -9.87
N GLY A 104 -15.44 -14.85 -9.96
CA GLY A 104 -15.18 -13.88 -11.03
C GLY A 104 -15.62 -12.44 -10.72
N VAL A 105 -16.19 -12.17 -9.54
CA VAL A 105 -16.47 -10.82 -9.04
C VAL A 105 -15.81 -10.58 -7.68
N ILE A 106 -15.56 -9.32 -7.33
CA ILE A 106 -15.22 -8.96 -5.95
C ILE A 106 -16.52 -8.59 -5.24
N SER A 107 -16.78 -9.25 -4.12
CA SER A 107 -17.95 -9.04 -3.27
C SER A 107 -17.56 -8.75 -1.81
N TYR A 108 -18.52 -8.36 -0.99
CA TYR A 108 -18.31 -8.28 0.46
C TYR A 108 -18.05 -9.65 1.10
N GLU A 109 -18.52 -10.74 0.48
CA GLU A 109 -18.32 -12.11 0.98
C GLU A 109 -16.85 -12.52 0.88
N ASP A 110 -16.13 -12.08 -0.16
CA ASP A 110 -14.68 -12.29 -0.30
C ASP A 110 -13.88 -11.67 0.84
N PHE A 111 -14.30 -10.49 1.29
CA PHE A 111 -13.65 -9.78 2.39
C PHE A 111 -13.89 -10.50 3.73
N MET A 112 -15.08 -11.04 3.95
CA MET A 112 -15.36 -11.86 5.13
C MET A 112 -14.64 -13.22 5.07
N LEU A 113 -14.57 -13.84 3.90
CA LEU A 113 -13.81 -15.07 3.67
C LEU A 113 -12.30 -14.85 3.88
N LEU A 114 -11.76 -13.70 3.49
CA LEU A 114 -10.38 -13.31 3.77
C LEU A 114 -10.13 -13.18 5.29
N ALA A 115 -11.04 -12.53 6.03
CA ALA A 115 -10.96 -12.47 7.49
C ALA A 115 -11.06 -13.84 8.16
N ASP A 116 -11.91 -14.74 7.64
CA ASP A 116 -12.01 -16.10 8.14
C ASP A 116 -10.72 -16.88 7.92
N ARG A 117 -10.17 -16.89 6.68
CA ARG A 117 -8.87 -17.50 6.37
C ARG A 117 -7.73 -16.94 7.23
N PHE A 118 -7.67 -15.62 7.37
CA PHE A 118 -6.60 -14.97 8.14
C PHE A 118 -6.69 -15.30 9.63
N ALA A 119 -7.90 -15.36 10.19
CA ALA A 119 -8.09 -15.77 11.58
C ALA A 119 -7.76 -17.25 11.82
N ASP A 120 -8.13 -18.13 10.88
CA ASP A 120 -7.93 -19.58 11.01
C ASP A 120 -6.44 -19.94 10.89
N ILE A 121 -5.73 -19.41 9.88
CA ILE A 121 -4.30 -19.69 9.65
C ILE A 121 -3.42 -18.88 10.62
N GLY A 122 -3.80 -17.64 10.92
CA GLY A 122 -3.11 -16.78 11.89
C GLY A 122 -3.38 -17.16 13.36
N HIS A 123 -4.32 -18.07 13.62
CA HIS A 123 -4.78 -18.47 14.96
C HIS A 123 -5.18 -17.27 15.83
N LEU A 124 -5.93 -16.32 15.24
CA LEU A 124 -6.41 -15.13 15.95
C LEU A 124 -7.46 -15.49 17.01
N THR A 125 -7.51 -14.71 18.10
CA THR A 125 -8.61 -14.83 19.07
C THR A 125 -9.93 -14.37 18.44
N PRO A 126 -11.10 -14.79 18.97
CA PRO A 126 -12.40 -14.32 18.49
C PRO A 126 -12.55 -12.80 18.51
N GLU A 127 -11.91 -12.13 19.47
CA GLU A 127 -11.91 -10.67 19.61
C GLU A 127 -11.09 -10.01 18.50
N ALA A 128 -9.87 -10.49 18.26
CA ALA A 128 -9.00 -9.99 17.19
C ALA A 128 -9.62 -10.23 15.80
N LYS A 129 -10.23 -11.41 15.58
CA LYS A 129 -11.01 -11.72 14.37
C LYS A 129 -12.13 -10.71 14.14
N LYS A 130 -12.87 -10.34 15.20
CA LYS A 130 -13.97 -9.37 15.10
C LYS A 130 -13.50 -7.94 14.82
N GLU A 131 -12.36 -7.54 15.39
CA GLU A 131 -11.73 -6.26 15.06
C GLU A 131 -11.27 -6.23 13.59
N PHE A 132 -10.63 -7.31 13.12
CA PHE A 132 -10.20 -7.48 11.74
C PHE A 132 -11.37 -7.43 10.74
N GLN A 133 -12.44 -8.20 10.98
CA GLN A 133 -13.67 -8.16 10.18
C GLN A 133 -14.28 -6.74 10.10
N LYS A 134 -14.21 -5.98 11.21
CA LYS A 134 -14.68 -4.60 11.21
C LYS A 134 -13.79 -3.70 10.34
N VAL A 135 -12.46 -3.83 10.39
CA VAL A 135 -11.54 -3.07 9.53
C VAL A 135 -11.82 -3.37 8.05
N LEU A 136 -12.03 -4.62 7.67
CA LEU A 136 -12.40 -4.97 6.29
C LEU A 136 -13.79 -4.46 5.90
N SER A 137 -14.74 -4.39 6.85
CA SER A 137 -16.07 -3.83 6.60
C SER A 137 -16.04 -2.32 6.39
N ASP A 138 -15.26 -1.60 7.21
CA ASP A 138 -15.04 -0.16 7.07
C ASP A 138 -14.31 0.13 5.73
N MET A 139 -13.32 -0.70 5.36
CA MET A 139 -12.61 -0.62 4.06
C MET A 139 -13.52 -0.87 2.86
N TRP A 140 -14.40 -1.88 2.91
CA TRP A 140 -15.40 -2.11 1.86
C TRP A 140 -16.32 -0.88 1.68
N GLN A 141 -16.81 -0.33 2.79
CA GLN A 141 -17.73 0.82 2.75
C GLN A 141 -17.07 2.10 2.24
N GLU A 142 -15.79 2.32 2.51
CA GLU A 142 -15.05 3.46 1.99
C GLU A 142 -14.77 3.33 0.48
N GLN A 143 -14.47 2.12 0.00
CA GLN A 143 -14.02 1.89 -1.38
C GLN A 143 -15.16 1.60 -2.37
N TRP A 144 -16.14 0.75 -2.01
CA TRP A 144 -17.24 0.31 -2.88
C TRP A 144 -18.65 0.65 -2.35
N GLY A 145 -18.76 1.23 -1.16
CA GLY A 145 -20.02 1.73 -0.62
C GLY A 145 -20.86 0.67 0.10
N GLU A 146 -22.18 0.70 -0.09
CA GLU A 146 -23.11 -0.11 0.72
C GLU A 146 -22.84 -1.61 0.59
N ILE A 147 -22.88 -2.31 1.73
CA ILE A 147 -22.82 -3.78 1.78
C ILE A 147 -24.16 -4.31 1.29
N SER A 148 -24.16 -4.94 0.11
CA SER A 148 -25.38 -5.43 -0.54
C SER A 148 -25.05 -6.66 -1.41
N PRO A 149 -25.93 -7.68 -1.47
CA PRO A 149 -25.75 -8.84 -2.36
C PRO A 149 -25.67 -8.50 -3.86
N TYR A 150 -26.02 -7.26 -4.23
CA TYR A 150 -25.97 -6.75 -5.60
C TYR A 150 -24.78 -5.81 -5.86
N ASN A 151 -23.94 -5.56 -4.85
CA ASN A 151 -22.70 -4.78 -5.01
C ASN A 151 -21.55 -5.73 -5.37
N LEU A 152 -21.49 -6.10 -6.65
CA LEU A 152 -20.55 -7.08 -7.21
C LEU A 152 -19.68 -6.37 -8.25
N VAL A 153 -18.35 -6.48 -8.11
CA VAL A 153 -17.39 -5.76 -8.96
C VAL A 153 -16.70 -6.72 -9.91
N GLY A 154 -17.17 -6.78 -11.15
CA GLY A 154 -16.58 -7.60 -12.21
C GLY A 154 -15.26 -7.04 -12.76
N VAL A 155 -14.45 -7.91 -13.38
CA VAL A 155 -13.10 -7.58 -13.88
C VAL A 155 -13.05 -6.32 -14.75
N GLU A 156 -13.89 -6.22 -15.79
CA GLU A 156 -13.82 -5.07 -16.71
C GLU A 156 -14.38 -3.78 -16.06
N GLN A 157 -15.36 -3.88 -15.16
CA GLN A 157 -15.79 -2.73 -14.35
C GLN A 157 -14.65 -2.22 -13.47
N TYR A 158 -13.95 -3.13 -12.78
CA TYR A 158 -12.79 -2.78 -11.96
C TYR A 158 -11.69 -2.09 -12.79
N LEU A 159 -11.43 -2.58 -14.01
CA LEU A 159 -10.47 -1.96 -14.93
C LEU A 159 -10.89 -0.56 -15.38
N GLU A 160 -12.16 -0.35 -15.73
CA GLU A 160 -12.70 0.96 -16.08
C GLU A 160 -12.63 1.96 -14.91
N GLU A 161 -12.98 1.51 -13.69
CA GLU A 161 -12.89 2.31 -12.48
C GLU A 161 -11.44 2.69 -12.15
N MET A 162 -10.50 1.73 -12.18
CA MET A 162 -9.08 2.01 -11.92
C MET A 162 -8.46 2.91 -13.00
N HIS A 163 -8.86 2.75 -14.27
CA HIS A 163 -8.45 3.64 -15.36
C HIS A 163 -8.91 5.08 -15.11
N HIS A 164 -10.17 5.28 -14.72
CA HIS A 164 -10.68 6.61 -14.39
C HIS A 164 -9.95 7.22 -13.17
N VAL A 165 -9.68 6.41 -12.14
CA VAL A 165 -8.96 6.82 -10.94
C VAL A 165 -7.52 7.28 -11.23
N LEU A 166 -6.82 6.68 -12.20
CA LEU A 166 -5.45 7.08 -12.56
C LEU A 166 -5.35 8.40 -13.33
N ASN A 167 -6.38 8.71 -14.13
CA ASN A 167 -6.41 9.91 -14.98
C ASN A 167 -7.05 11.11 -14.29
N ASP A 168 -7.82 10.92 -13.21
CA ASP A 168 -8.29 12.02 -12.36
C ASP A 168 -7.26 12.35 -11.26
N THR A 169 -6.60 13.52 -11.34
CA THR A 169 -5.59 14.00 -10.38
C THR A 169 -6.05 14.03 -8.91
N SER A 170 -7.36 14.14 -8.64
CA SER A 170 -7.93 14.11 -7.29
C SER A 170 -8.14 12.68 -6.78
N LEU A 171 -8.41 11.71 -7.66
CA LEU A 171 -8.60 10.30 -7.35
C LEU A 171 -7.30 9.49 -7.41
N LYS A 172 -6.32 9.91 -8.24
CA LYS A 172 -5.01 9.26 -8.39
C LYS A 172 -4.25 9.14 -7.08
N ARG A 173 -4.37 10.14 -6.20
CA ARG A 173 -3.83 10.12 -4.83
C ARG A 173 -4.56 9.15 -3.89
N LYS A 174 -5.74 8.67 -4.28
CA LYS A 174 -6.59 7.76 -3.52
C LYS A 174 -6.49 6.29 -3.94
N CYS A 175 -5.96 5.97 -5.13
CA CYS A 175 -5.84 4.58 -5.61
C CYS A 175 -5.14 3.63 -4.61
N HIS A 176 -4.24 4.18 -3.80
CA HIS A 176 -3.43 3.48 -2.81
C HIS A 176 -3.87 3.75 -1.36
N HIS A 177 -5.06 4.32 -1.12
CA HIS A 177 -5.54 4.64 0.23
C HIS A 177 -5.84 3.41 1.09
N PHE A 178 -6.09 2.24 0.49
CA PHE A 178 -6.32 1.00 1.23
C PHE A 178 -5.01 0.35 1.73
N LEU A 179 -3.84 0.69 1.15
CA LEU A 179 -2.57 0.06 1.51
C LEU A 179 -2.14 0.22 3.00
N PRO A 180 -2.36 1.35 3.70
CA PRO A 180 -2.05 1.45 5.14
C PRO A 180 -2.97 0.58 6.01
N PHE A 181 -4.21 0.34 5.58
CA PHE A 181 -5.12 -0.59 6.25
C PHE A 181 -4.66 -2.03 6.03
N LEU A 182 -4.21 -2.34 4.81
CA LEU A 182 -3.62 -3.63 4.48
C LEU A 182 -2.32 -3.89 5.24
N PHE A 183 -1.43 -2.89 5.37
CA PHE A 183 -0.21 -3.02 6.15
C PHE A 183 -0.52 -3.44 7.59
N LYS A 184 -1.43 -2.72 8.26
CA LYS A 184 -1.92 -3.01 9.62
C LYS A 184 -2.74 -4.30 9.73
N ALA A 185 -3.19 -4.85 8.60
CA ALA A 185 -3.86 -6.13 8.54
C ALA A 185 -2.87 -7.30 8.46
N VAL A 186 -1.65 -7.07 7.97
CA VAL A 186 -0.58 -8.06 7.86
C VAL A 186 0.38 -8.03 9.05
N ASP A 187 0.73 -6.83 9.53
CA ASP A 187 1.40 -6.57 10.81
C ASP A 187 0.52 -7.10 11.96
N LYS A 188 0.84 -8.31 12.43
CA LYS A 188 -0.02 -9.08 13.33
C LYS A 188 0.34 -8.83 14.79
N ASP A 189 1.63 -8.66 15.10
CA ASP A 189 2.08 -8.36 16.46
C ASP A 189 2.07 -6.85 16.80
N GLY A 190 1.97 -5.99 15.78
CA GLY A 190 1.85 -4.54 15.94
C GLY A 190 3.18 -3.85 16.24
N ASP A 191 4.32 -4.46 15.90
CA ASP A 191 5.64 -3.84 16.06
C ASP A 191 5.90 -2.71 15.05
N GLY A 192 5.12 -2.64 13.97
CA GLY A 192 5.17 -1.63 12.92
C GLY A 192 6.00 -2.02 11.69
N GLU A 193 6.48 -3.27 11.64
CA GLU A 193 7.29 -3.84 10.57
C GLU A 193 6.73 -5.23 10.21
N ILE A 194 6.55 -5.55 8.92
CA ILE A 194 6.06 -6.87 8.51
C ILE A 194 7.24 -7.84 8.41
N SER A 195 7.18 -8.94 9.16
CA SER A 195 8.14 -10.04 9.04
C SER A 195 7.88 -10.92 7.81
N VAL A 196 8.91 -11.65 7.36
CA VAL A 196 8.80 -12.63 6.26
C VAL A 196 7.70 -13.66 6.52
N GLU A 197 7.53 -14.08 7.78
CA GLU A 197 6.55 -15.09 8.20
C GLU A 197 5.11 -14.58 8.18
N GLU A 198 4.87 -13.32 8.57
CA GLU A 198 3.57 -12.66 8.41
C GLU A 198 3.24 -12.41 6.94
N TYR A 199 4.23 -12.04 6.13
CA TYR A 199 4.04 -11.84 4.69
C TYR A 199 3.71 -13.15 3.94
N LYS A 200 4.38 -14.26 4.30
CA LYS A 200 4.01 -15.61 3.83
C LYS A 200 2.60 -16.00 4.26
N LEU A 201 2.24 -15.75 5.52
CA LEU A 201 0.89 -16.00 6.05
C LEU A 201 -0.17 -15.23 5.23
N PHE A 202 0.08 -13.96 4.93
CA PHE A 202 -0.78 -13.13 4.11
C PHE A 202 -0.94 -13.69 2.68
N PHE A 203 0.17 -14.01 1.99
CA PHE A 203 0.14 -14.59 0.65
C PHE A 203 -0.66 -15.91 0.61
N LYS A 204 -0.48 -16.77 1.63
CA LYS A 204 -1.24 -18.00 1.79
C LYS A 204 -2.75 -17.76 1.97
N CYS A 205 -3.18 -16.65 2.58
CA CYS A 205 -4.60 -16.31 2.70
C CYS A 205 -5.22 -15.93 1.34
N LEU A 206 -4.42 -15.30 0.46
CA LEU A 206 -4.75 -14.97 -0.93
C LEU A 206 -4.64 -16.16 -1.90
N ASP A 207 -4.32 -17.35 -1.39
CA ASP A 207 -4.05 -18.57 -2.18
C ASP A 207 -2.85 -18.44 -3.14
N ILE A 208 -1.83 -17.69 -2.71
CA ILE A 208 -0.56 -17.51 -3.42
C ILE A 208 0.53 -18.36 -2.72
N ASP A 209 1.36 -19.04 -3.51
CA ASP A 209 2.43 -19.88 -2.98
C ASP A 209 3.51 -19.11 -2.19
N ASN A 210 4.10 -19.75 -1.17
CA ASN A 210 5.11 -19.16 -0.31
C ASN A 210 6.39 -18.75 -1.06
N ASP A 211 6.78 -19.47 -2.12
CA ASP A 211 7.97 -19.12 -2.90
C ASP A 211 7.77 -17.76 -3.60
N HIS A 212 6.54 -17.48 -4.07
CA HIS A 212 6.19 -16.17 -4.61
C HIS A 212 6.11 -15.08 -3.54
N ALA A 213 5.71 -15.42 -2.31
CA ALA A 213 5.76 -14.51 -1.17
C ALA A 213 7.19 -14.07 -0.84
N VAL A 214 8.14 -15.01 -0.80
CA VAL A 214 9.57 -14.71 -0.58
C VAL A 214 10.15 -13.85 -1.70
N ILE A 215 9.81 -14.14 -2.96
CA ILE A 215 10.25 -13.33 -4.10
C ILE A 215 9.67 -11.90 -4.00
N SER A 216 8.39 -11.74 -3.70
CA SER A 216 7.78 -10.41 -3.54
C SER A 216 8.39 -9.64 -2.37
N PHE A 217 8.59 -10.30 -1.22
CA PHE A 217 9.20 -9.72 -0.02
C PHE A 217 10.56 -9.09 -0.35
N ALA A 218 11.44 -9.83 -1.01
CA ALA A 218 12.79 -9.37 -1.40
C ALA A 218 12.81 -8.24 -2.46
N HIS A 219 11.66 -7.88 -3.06
CA HIS A 219 11.54 -6.68 -3.90
C HIS A 219 11.01 -5.46 -3.12
N ILE A 220 10.39 -5.67 -1.95
CA ILE A 220 9.82 -4.63 -1.09
C ILE A 220 10.85 -4.18 -0.05
N ASP A 221 11.45 -5.14 0.66
CA ASP A 221 12.62 -4.97 1.53
C ASP A 221 13.79 -4.46 0.67
N GLN A 222 14.15 -3.18 0.82
CA GLN A 222 15.20 -2.54 -0.01
C GLN A 222 16.52 -2.35 0.72
N ASN A 223 16.52 -2.45 2.04
CA ASN A 223 17.71 -2.37 2.87
C ASN A 223 18.29 -3.76 3.19
N GLU A 224 17.58 -4.83 2.80
CA GLU A 224 17.90 -6.24 3.05
C GLU A 224 18.00 -6.56 4.56
N ASP A 225 17.20 -5.88 5.40
CA ASP A 225 17.20 -6.09 6.85
C ASP A 225 16.30 -7.26 7.31
N GLY A 226 15.53 -7.86 6.39
CA GLY A 226 14.65 -8.99 6.65
C GLY A 226 13.26 -8.61 7.17
N LYS A 227 12.92 -7.32 7.13
CA LYS A 227 11.61 -6.77 7.49
C LYS A 227 11.10 -5.83 6.39
N ILE A 228 9.80 -5.52 6.43
CA ILE A 228 9.19 -4.52 5.56
C ILE A 228 8.58 -3.41 6.41
N THR A 229 9.12 -2.20 6.31
CA THR A 229 8.53 -1.03 6.97
C THR A 229 7.25 -0.55 6.26
N GLU A 230 6.37 0.18 6.95
CA GLU A 230 5.20 0.83 6.33
C GLU A 230 5.63 1.71 5.14
N THR A 231 6.79 2.36 5.23
CA THR A 231 7.29 3.23 4.15
C THR A 231 7.66 2.44 2.88
N GLU A 232 8.28 1.28 3.01
CA GLU A 232 8.67 0.42 1.88
C GLU A 232 7.45 -0.22 1.22
N PHE A 233 6.56 -0.80 2.04
CA PHE A 233 5.29 -1.37 1.58
C PHE A 233 4.47 -0.33 0.80
N MET A 234 4.29 0.86 1.38
CA MET A 234 3.55 1.95 0.77
C MET A 234 4.24 2.49 -0.49
N ARG A 235 5.57 2.53 -0.53
CA ARG A 235 6.32 3.01 -1.70
C ARG A 235 6.17 2.05 -2.89
N LEU A 236 6.40 0.75 -2.69
CA LEU A 236 6.32 -0.22 -3.78
C LEU A 236 4.87 -0.49 -4.21
N GLY A 237 3.93 -0.55 -3.25
CA GLY A 237 2.51 -0.70 -3.54
C GLY A 237 1.95 0.49 -4.33
N ARG A 238 2.36 1.73 -4.02
CA ARG A 238 2.03 2.90 -4.86
C ARG A 238 2.58 2.78 -6.28
N GLU A 239 3.84 2.35 -6.42
CA GLU A 239 4.45 2.18 -7.73
C GLU A 239 3.72 1.09 -8.56
N PHE A 240 3.18 0.04 -7.92
CA PHE A 240 2.37 -0.98 -8.62
C PHE A 240 1.14 -0.39 -9.32
N PHE A 241 0.43 0.56 -8.70
CA PHE A 241 -0.71 1.22 -9.35
C PHE A 241 -0.31 2.23 -10.41
N LEU A 242 0.74 3.02 -10.14
CA LEU A 242 1.04 4.24 -10.90
C LEU A 242 2.01 4.05 -12.07
N THR A 243 2.89 3.04 -12.05
CA THR A 243 3.87 2.84 -13.14
C THR A 243 3.32 1.95 -14.26
N GLU A 244 3.79 2.16 -15.47
CA GLU A 244 3.63 1.22 -16.60
C GLU A 244 4.98 0.63 -17.07
N ASP A 245 6.07 0.97 -16.36
CA ASP A 245 7.41 0.49 -16.66
C ASP A 245 7.61 -0.96 -16.18
N HIS A 246 7.82 -1.87 -17.14
CA HIS A 246 8.05 -3.30 -16.93
C HIS A 246 9.37 -3.63 -16.20
N THR A 247 10.32 -2.69 -16.17
CA THR A 247 11.62 -2.86 -15.50
C THR A 247 11.52 -2.67 -13.99
N LYS A 248 10.45 -2.04 -13.50
CA LYS A 248 10.29 -1.75 -12.07
C LYS A 248 10.05 -3.02 -11.25
N PRO A 249 10.62 -3.09 -10.04
CA PRO A 249 10.40 -4.22 -9.12
C PRO A 249 8.95 -4.31 -8.65
N SER A 250 8.19 -3.20 -8.70
CA SER A 250 6.82 -3.12 -8.18
C SER A 250 5.85 -4.13 -8.79
N LYS A 251 6.10 -4.60 -10.02
CA LYS A 251 5.31 -5.67 -10.66
C LYS A 251 5.24 -6.97 -9.84
N HIS A 252 6.16 -7.19 -8.91
CA HIS A 252 6.21 -8.37 -8.04
C HIS A 252 5.42 -8.22 -6.74
N PHE A 253 4.91 -7.03 -6.40
CA PHE A 253 4.27 -6.72 -5.10
C PHE A 253 3.09 -7.64 -4.73
N TRP A 254 2.42 -8.21 -5.73
CA TRP A 254 1.31 -9.17 -5.58
C TRP A 254 1.68 -10.59 -6.05
N GLY A 255 2.97 -10.91 -6.18
CA GLY A 255 3.44 -12.17 -6.77
C GLY A 255 3.45 -12.16 -8.31
N PRO A 256 3.29 -13.33 -8.97
CA PRO A 256 3.31 -13.43 -10.42
C PRO A 256 2.05 -12.84 -11.04
N LEU A 257 2.21 -12.08 -12.13
CA LEU A 257 1.05 -11.51 -12.84
C LEU A 257 0.27 -12.60 -13.57
N VAL A 258 -1.05 -12.66 -13.39
CA VAL A 258 -1.95 -13.55 -14.16
C VAL A 258 -1.86 -13.22 -15.66
N ASP A 259 -2.09 -14.19 -16.55
CA ASP A 259 -1.97 -14.00 -18.01
C ASP A 259 -3.07 -13.14 -18.65
#